data_AF-A0A6A3PZ93-F1
#
_entry.id   AF-A0A6A3PZ93-F1
#
_cell.length_a   1.000
_cell.length_b   1.000
_cell.length_c   1.000
_cell.angle_alpha   90.00
_cell.angle_beta   90.00
_cell.angle_gamma   90.00
#
_symmetry.space_group_name_H-M   'P 1'
#
loop_
_entity.id
_entity.type
_entity.pdbx_description
1 polymer ?
#
loop_
_entity_poly.entity_id
_entity_poly.type
_entity_poly.pdbx_seq_one_letter_code
_entity_poly.pdbx_strand_id
1 'polypeptide(L)' 'MKLENPPTLASELTSLPVTSWRRFARDLHDGRIEQICILSDVERMKCEAEELKQLVAEGVDALSAKSKKERFDE' A
#
# COMPACT_ATOMS: atom_id res chain seq x y z
N MET A 1 -16.30 14.96 -8.37
CA MET A 1 -16.14 16.16 -7.52
C MET A 1 -14.71 16.18 -7.02
N LYS A 2 -14.07 17.36 -6.89
CA LYS A 2 -12.77 17.50 -6.23
C LYS A 2 -13.02 18.05 -4.82
N LEU A 3 -12.35 17.49 -3.80
CA LEU A 3 -12.33 18.12 -2.48
C LEU A 3 -11.65 19.49 -2.63
N GLU A 4 -12.23 20.56 -2.07
CA GLU A 4 -11.59 21.88 -2.14
C GLU A 4 -10.26 21.92 -1.38
N ASN A 5 -10.07 21.09 -0.33
CA ASN A 5 -8.84 21.02 0.47
C ASN A 5 -8.65 19.63 1.10
N PRO A 6 -8.22 18.60 0.35
CA PRO A 6 -7.96 17.29 0.95
C PRO A 6 -6.70 17.33 1.83
N PRO A 7 -6.68 16.60 2.97
CA PRO A 7 -5.47 16.46 3.77
C PRO A 7 -4.38 15.78 2.93
N THR A 8 -3.15 16.28 3.06
CA THR A 8 -2.02 15.82 2.22
C THR A 8 -1.11 14.86 2.98
N LEU A 9 -1.09 14.94 4.32
CA LEU A 9 -0.25 14.12 5.16
C LEU A 9 -1.06 13.41 6.24
N ALA A 10 -0.65 12.18 6.60
CA ALA A 10 -1.27 11.46 7.71
C ALA A 10 -1.13 12.20 9.05
N SER A 11 -0.07 13.01 9.22
CA SER A 11 0.11 13.87 10.40
C SER A 11 -0.92 14.98 10.52
N GLU A 12 -1.53 15.42 9.42
CA GLU A 12 -2.63 16.39 9.47
C GLU A 12 -3.90 15.74 10.03
N LEU A 13 -4.07 14.42 9.84
CA LEU A 13 -5.21 13.66 10.34
C LEU A 13 -5.18 13.43 11.86
N THR A 14 -4.02 13.43 12.49
CA THR A 14 -3.92 13.19 13.95
C THR A 14 -4.52 14.32 14.78
N SER A 15 -4.75 15.48 14.16
CA SER A 15 -5.45 16.63 14.75
C SER A 15 -6.98 16.52 14.65
N LEU A 16 -7.49 15.62 13.80
CA LEU A 16 -8.92 15.44 13.58
C LEU A 16 -9.52 14.52 14.65
N PRO A 17 -10.79 14.75 15.03
CA PRO A 17 -11.48 13.87 15.95
C PRO A 17 -11.55 12.45 15.38
N VAL A 18 -10.95 11.49 16.09
CA VAL A 18 -11.01 10.08 15.73
C VAL A 18 -12.43 9.58 16.01
N THR A 19 -13.08 9.06 14.97
CA THR A 19 -14.38 8.39 15.09
C THR A 19 -14.19 6.90 15.18
N SER A 20 -14.96 6.23 16.04
CA SER A 20 -14.99 4.77 16.06
C SER A 20 -15.47 4.22 14.72
N TRP A 21 -14.92 3.09 14.26
CA TRP A 21 -15.36 2.42 13.03
C TRP A 21 -16.87 2.16 13.00
N ARG A 22 -17.46 1.78 14.14
CA ARG A 22 -18.90 1.53 14.28
C ARG A 22 -19.73 2.77 13.97
N ARG A 23 -19.26 3.95 14.40
CA ARG A 23 -19.96 5.22 14.13
C ARG A 23 -19.76 5.65 12.68
N PHE A 24 -18.54 5.55 12.17
CA PHE A 24 -18.23 5.79 10.76
C PHE A 24 -19.13 4.96 9.82
N ALA A 25 -19.22 3.65 10.04
CA ALA A 25 -20.05 2.76 9.21
C ALA A 25 -21.55 3.13 9.23
N ARG A 26 -22.08 3.53 10.39
CA ARG A 26 -23.47 4.01 10.50
C ARG A 26 -23.68 5.34 9.80
N ASP A 27 -22.78 6.30 10.00
CA ASP A 27 -22.87 7.62 9.37
C ASP A 27 -22.74 7.51 7.84
N LEU A 28 -21.95 6.55 7.36
CA LEU A 28 -21.86 6.22 5.93
C LEU A 28 -23.16 5.61 5.40
N HIS A 29 -23.72 4.62 6.11
CA HIS A 29 -24.98 3.98 5.73
C HIS A 29 -26.14 4.97 5.68
N ASP A 30 -26.21 5.87 6.67
CA ASP A 30 -27.28 6.86 6.78
C ASP A 30 -27.09 8.04 5.82
N GLY A 31 -26.05 8.03 4.97
CA GLY A 31 -25.77 9.08 3.99
C GLY A 31 -25.26 10.39 4.60
N ARG A 32 -24.91 10.40 5.90
CA ARG A 32 -24.34 11.58 6.58
C ARG A 32 -22.90 11.87 6.15
N ILE A 33 -22.21 10.85 5.62
CA ILE A 33 -20.88 10.99 5.04
C ILE A 33 -21.05 11.05 3.52
N GLU A 34 -20.85 12.24 2.95
CA GLU A 34 -20.97 12.45 1.52
C GLU A 34 -19.68 12.09 0.76
N GLN A 35 -18.53 12.17 1.42
CA GLN A 35 -17.21 11.98 0.81
C GLN A 35 -16.24 11.30 1.78
N ILE A 36 -15.36 10.45 1.23
CA ILE A 36 -14.27 9.78 1.95
C ILE A 36 -12.98 10.09 1.21
N CYS A 37 -11.93 10.47 1.95
CA CYS A 37 -10.57 10.63 1.44
C CYS A 37 -9.68 9.52 2.02
N ILE A 38 -8.86 8.88 1.18
CA ILE A 38 -7.89 7.87 1.59
C ILE A 38 -6.51 8.42 1.31
N LEU A 39 -5.70 8.52 2.36
CA LEU A 39 -4.29 8.88 2.26
C LEU A 39 -3.46 7.62 2.01
N SER A 40 -2.84 7.55 0.83
CA SER A 40 -1.87 6.52 0.47
C SER A 40 -0.50 7.15 0.32
N ASP A 41 0.53 6.52 0.91
CA ASP A 41 1.91 6.92 0.71
C ASP A 41 2.45 6.33 -0.59
N VAL A 42 2.09 7.00 -1.70
CA VAL A 42 2.37 6.53 -3.06
C VAL A 42 3.87 6.42 -3.30
N GLU A 43 4.67 7.33 -2.73
CA GLU A 43 6.12 7.33 -2.94
C GLU A 43 6.81 6.20 -2.19
N ARG A 44 6.38 5.90 -0.96
CA ARG A 44 6.83 4.68 -0.29
C ARG A 44 6.43 3.43 -1.07
N MET A 45 5.21 3.38 -1.58
CA MET A 45 4.73 2.23 -2.36
C MET A 45 5.52 2.02 -3.65
N LYS A 46 6.01 3.09 -4.30
CA LYS A 46 6.92 2.98 -5.45
C LYS A 46 8.29 2.44 -5.05
N CYS A 47 8.86 2.91 -3.94
CA CYS A 47 10.15 2.42 -3.44
C CYS A 47 10.07 0.92 -3.10
N GLU A 48 9.05 0.52 -2.34
CA GLU A 48 8.81 -0.90 -1.98
C GLU A 48 8.61 -1.78 -3.23
N ALA A 49 7.95 -1.26 -4.27
CA ALA A 49 7.77 -1.98 -5.52
C ALA A 49 9.08 -2.17 -6.29
N GLU A 50 9.97 -1.17 -6.33
CA GLU A 50 11.29 -1.31 -6.94
C GLU A 50 12.20 -2.25 -6.13
N GLU A 51 12.17 -2.18 -4.79
CA GLU A 51 12.87 -3.14 -3.92
C GLU A 51 12.38 -4.57 -4.15
N LEU A 52 11.06 -4.77 -4.28
CA LEU A 52 10.51 -6.09 -4.55
C LEU A 52 10.95 -6.63 -5.92
N LYS A 53 10.99 -5.78 -6.96
CA LYS A 53 11.53 -6.18 -8.28
C LYS A 53 12.98 -6.61 -8.18
N GLN A 54 13.80 -5.89 -7.40
CA GLN A 54 15.20 -6.22 -7.17
C GLN A 54 15.35 -7.58 -6.48
N LEU A 55 14.58 -7.81 -5.41
CA LEU A 55 14.57 -9.09 -4.68
C LEU A 55 14.10 -10.27 -5.56
N VAL A 56 13.12 -10.04 -6.42
CA VAL A 56 12.66 -11.06 -7.39
C VAL A 56 13.76 -11.40 -8.38
N ALA A 57 14.49 -10.41 -8.91
CA ALA A 57 15.61 -10.65 -9.82
C ALA A 57 16.75 -11.44 -9.13
N GLU A 58 17.15 -11.02 -7.93
CA GLU A 58 18.18 -11.71 -7.14
C GLU A 58 17.79 -13.15 -6.77
N GLY A 59 16.52 -13.37 -6.44
CA GLY A 59 15.98 -14.71 -6.18
C GLY A 59 16.03 -15.61 -7.41
N VAL A 60 15.71 -15.09 -8.59
CA VAL A 60 15.79 -15.82 -9.87
C VAL A 60 17.24 -16.16 -10.21
N ASP A 61 18.17 -15.23 -10.02
CA ASP A 61 19.60 -15.47 -10.26
C ASP A 61 20.17 -16.51 -9.30
N ALA A 62 19.78 -16.46 -8.02
CA ALA A 62 20.19 -17.44 -7.02
C ALA A 62 19.63 -18.86 -7.32
N LEU A 63 18.39 -18.96 -7.80
CA LEU A 63 17.79 -20.23 -8.21
C LEU A 63 18.40 -20.79 -9.50
N SER A 64 18.71 -19.91 -10.46
CA SER A 64 19.41 -20.24 -11.70
C SER A 64 20.82 -20.81 -11.44
N ALA A 65 21.57 -20.19 -10.51
CA ALA A 65 22.89 -20.67 -10.11
C ALA A 65 22.86 -22.05 -9.44
N LYS A 66 21.81 -22.36 -8.67
CA LYS A 66 21.62 -23.67 -8.03
C LYS A 66 21.24 -24.78 -9.03
N SER A 67 20.52 -24.45 -10.09
CA SER A 67 20.04 -25.44 -11.07
C SER A 67 21.14 -25.91 -12.06
N LYS A 68 22.26 -25.18 -12.21
CA LYS A 68 23.38 -25.58 -13.09
C LYS A 68 24.25 -26.75 -12.57
N LYS A 69 23.97 -27.27 -11.36
CA LYS A 69 24.70 -28.40 -10.73
C LYS A 69 23.94 -29.73 -10.82
N GLU A 70 22.78 -29.79 -11.47
CA GLU A 70 22.03 -31.03 -11.71
C GLU A 70 22.08 -31.40 -13.22
N ARG A 71 23.28 -31.61 -13.75
CA ARG A 71 23.44 -32.38 -14.97
C ARG A 71 23.63 -33.82 -14.54
N PHE A 72 22.60 -34.62 -14.83
CA PHE A 72 22.57 -36.08 -14.78
C PHE A 72 23.95 -36.68 -15.07
N ASP A 73 24.53 -37.35 -14.06
CA ASP A 73 25.52 -38.39 -14.30
C ASP A 73 24.75 -39.67 -14.67
N GLU A 74 25.02 -40.20 -15.86
CA GLU A 74 24.55 -41.50 -16.37
C GLU A 74 25.37 -42.65 -15.77
#